data_AF-A0AAU7CG01-F1
#
_entry.id   AF-A0AAU7CG01-F1
#
_cell.length_a   1.000
_cell.length_b   1.000
_cell.length_c   1.000
_cell.angle_alpha   90.00
_cell.angle_beta   90.00
_cell.angle_gamma   90.00
#
_symmetry.space_group_name_H-M   'P 1'
#
loop_
_entity.id
_entity.type
_entity.pdbx_description
1 polymer ?
#
loop_
_entity_poly.entity_id
_entity_poly.type
_entity_poly.pdbx_seq_one_letter_code
_entity_poly.pdbx_strand_id
1 'polypeptide(L)'
;MSIASVEQVAAAVREVLRDLDRGRASRPRVGVSRQDVFAERLLSLRQAEGFAANRHEIRIAPGTVVTPLARDFLKRQGISLKVVSRSEVERVRDPGEWGLAIESDSGLISAFRRSLLDGAHPWHEVEGSAEAAADWVIDSPGRGVVLLTDQASVAVWLGCRVPGVRAAQVGDVDSVDRAIRWLGVNLLVVEPAGKSISLLKQMSLVFQRAGAPRTVEGLEGRV
;
A
#
# COMPACT_ATOMS: atom_id res chain seq x y z
N MET A 1 12.30 -17.52 51.36
CA MET A 1 11.83 -17.05 50.02
C MET A 1 12.28 -18.09 49.01
N SER A 2 11.37 -18.93 48.52
CA SER A 2 11.67 -20.02 47.59
C SER A 2 11.64 -19.48 46.16
N ILE A 3 12.74 -19.65 45.42
CA ILE A 3 12.83 -19.28 44.00
C ILE A 3 12.01 -20.31 43.21
N ALA A 4 11.09 -19.85 42.36
CA ALA A 4 10.29 -20.73 41.52
C ALA A 4 11.20 -21.54 40.58
N SER A 5 10.97 -22.85 40.50
CA SER A 5 11.75 -23.73 39.64
C SER A 5 11.45 -23.43 38.16
N VAL A 6 12.44 -23.66 37.29
CA VAL A 6 12.33 -23.44 35.83
C VAL A 6 11.13 -24.19 35.23
N GLU A 7 10.77 -25.33 35.81
CA GLU A 7 9.64 -26.15 35.38
C GLU A 7 8.28 -25.51 35.69
N GLN A 8 8.17 -24.79 36.82
CA GLN A 8 6.97 -24.02 37.18
C GLN A 8 6.77 -22.81 36.27
N VAL A 9 7.87 -22.15 35.87
CA VAL A 9 7.83 -21.05 34.90
C VAL A 9 7.40 -21.58 33.52
N ALA A 10 7.93 -22.71 33.08
CA ALA A 10 7.57 -23.32 31.80
C ALA A 10 6.11 -23.84 31.78
N ALA A 11 5.58 -24.28 32.92
CA ALA A 11 4.17 -24.64 33.06
C ALA A 11 3.26 -23.39 32.92
N ALA A 12 3.58 -22.31 33.63
CA ALA A 12 2.83 -21.06 33.55
C ALA A 12 2.85 -20.43 32.15
N VAL A 13 3.99 -20.45 31.46
CA VAL A 13 4.11 -19.93 30.08
C VAL A 13 3.25 -20.74 29.11
N ARG A 14 3.21 -22.06 29.24
CA ARG A 14 2.37 -22.91 28.37
C ARG A 14 0.87 -22.70 28.61
N GLU A 15 0.48 -22.39 29.84
CA GLU A 15 -0.91 -22.04 30.17
C GLU A 15 -1.32 -20.71 29.54
N VAL A 16 -0.47 -19.68 29.64
CA VAL A 16 -0.70 -18.37 29.01
C VAL A 16 -0.77 -18.48 27.48
N LEU A 17 0.11 -19.29 26.87
CA LEU A 17 0.09 -19.51 25.42
C LEU A 17 -1.17 -20.27 24.97
N ARG A 18 -1.67 -21.21 25.79
CA ARG A 18 -2.94 -21.90 25.51
C ARG A 18 -4.15 -20.98 25.63
N ASP A 19 -4.14 -20.03 26.56
CA ASP A 19 -5.20 -19.02 26.67
C ASP A 19 -5.17 -18.03 25.50
N LEU A 20 -3.99 -17.68 24.99
CA LEU A 20 -3.83 -16.87 23.77
C LEU A 20 -4.35 -17.59 22.51
N ASP A 21 -4.13 -18.91 22.39
CA ASP A 21 -4.64 -19.70 21.27
C ASP A 21 -6.14 -19.98 21.38
N ARG A 22 -6.69 -20.15 22.58
CA ARG A 22 -8.14 -20.27 22.80
C ARG A 22 -8.89 -18.97 22.50
N GLY A 23 -8.27 -17.81 22.69
CA GLY A 23 -8.82 -16.52 22.25
C GLY A 23 -8.94 -16.37 20.72
N ARG A 24 -8.27 -17.23 19.93
CA ARG A 24 -8.30 -17.22 18.47
C ARG A 24 -9.35 -18.14 17.84
N ALA A 25 -9.90 -19.09 18.60
CA ALA A 25 -10.88 -20.04 18.09
C ALA A 25 -12.28 -19.73 18.65
N SER A 26 -13.20 -19.38 17.74
CA SER A 26 -14.65 -19.23 17.93
C SER A 26 -15.16 -17.89 18.49
N ARG A 27 -15.26 -16.90 17.59
CA ARG A 27 -16.46 -16.07 17.48
C ARG A 27 -16.93 -16.03 16.02
N PRO A 28 -18.22 -16.25 15.74
CA PRO A 28 -18.76 -16.05 14.40
C PRO A 28 -18.46 -14.62 13.96
N ARG A 29 -17.79 -14.43 12.82
CA ARG A 29 -17.51 -13.12 12.24
C ARG A 29 -18.80 -12.53 11.67
N VAL A 30 -19.64 -12.03 12.56
CA VAL A 30 -20.61 -10.99 12.24
C VAL A 30 -19.79 -9.73 11.92
N GLY A 31 -19.97 -9.18 10.73
CA GLY A 31 -19.18 -8.09 10.17
C GLY A 31 -19.03 -6.91 11.13
N VAL A 32 -17.79 -6.60 11.49
CA VAL A 32 -17.42 -5.33 12.12
C VAL A 32 -16.26 -4.78 11.30
N SER A 33 -16.49 -3.58 10.75
CA SER A 33 -15.62 -2.86 9.84
C SER A 33 -14.17 -2.77 10.35
N ARG A 34 -13.21 -2.97 9.44
CA ARG A 34 -11.85 -2.47 9.61
C ARG A 34 -11.98 -0.98 9.94
N GLN A 35 -11.44 -0.57 11.09
CA GLN A 35 -11.49 0.83 11.53
C GLN A 35 -10.66 1.68 10.57
N ASP A 36 -11.31 2.28 9.58
CA ASP A 36 -10.65 3.10 8.56
C ASP A 36 -10.02 4.34 9.21
N VAL A 37 -8.70 4.45 9.12
CA VAL A 37 -7.98 5.68 9.40
C VAL A 37 -8.09 6.56 8.16
N PHE A 38 -8.63 7.76 8.30
CA PHE A 38 -8.65 8.73 7.23
C PHE A 38 -7.25 9.31 7.04
N ALA A 39 -6.60 8.95 5.94
CA ALA A 39 -5.19 9.27 5.68
C ALA A 39 -4.98 10.34 4.59
N GLU A 40 -6.02 11.08 4.23
CA GLU A 40 -5.90 12.17 3.26
C GLU A 40 -5.49 13.49 3.94
N ARG A 41 -5.04 14.44 3.11
CA ARG A 41 -4.52 15.73 3.60
C ARG A 41 -5.63 16.70 4.02
N LEU A 42 -6.82 16.58 3.45
CA LEU A 42 -7.95 17.46 3.76
C LEU A 42 -9.17 16.61 4.08
N LEU A 43 -9.80 16.87 5.21
CA LEU A 43 -11.10 16.31 5.58
C LEU A 43 -12.16 17.41 5.38
N SER A 44 -12.88 17.33 4.26
CA SER A 44 -13.96 18.24 3.86
C SER A 44 -15.31 17.87 4.47
N LEU A 45 -16.30 18.78 4.39
CA LEU A 45 -17.66 18.51 4.86
C LEU A 45 -18.29 17.30 4.14
N ARG A 46 -18.13 17.21 2.81
CA ARG A 46 -18.65 16.10 2.01
C ARG A 46 -18.11 14.75 2.47
N GLN A 47 -16.82 14.70 2.80
CA GLN A 47 -16.19 13.49 3.35
C GLN A 47 -16.69 13.23 4.78
N ALA A 48 -16.82 14.27 5.60
CA ALA A 48 -17.36 14.18 6.96
C ALA A 48 -18.78 13.59 6.99
N GLU A 49 -19.65 14.02 6.07
CA GLU A 49 -21.02 13.52 5.91
C GLU A 49 -21.07 12.04 5.56
N GLY A 50 -20.09 11.54 4.80
CA GLY A 50 -19.96 10.12 4.46
C GLY A 50 -19.69 9.19 5.65
N PHE A 51 -19.21 9.72 6.78
CA PHE A 51 -18.99 8.92 8.00
C PHE A 51 -20.23 8.76 8.87
N ALA A 52 -21.36 9.39 8.51
CA ALA A 52 -22.54 9.53 9.38
C ALA A 52 -23.33 8.24 9.66
N ALA A 53 -22.85 7.07 9.24
CA ALA A 53 -23.44 5.78 9.62
C ALA A 53 -22.61 5.10 10.73
N ASN A 54 -23.13 5.11 11.97
CA ASN A 54 -22.71 4.26 13.09
C ASN A 54 -21.28 4.44 13.64
N ARG A 55 -20.67 5.63 13.54
CA ARG A 55 -19.32 5.89 14.09
C ARG A 55 -19.36 6.98 15.17
N HIS A 56 -18.72 6.73 16.32
CA HIS A 56 -18.53 7.71 17.41
C HIS A 56 -17.13 8.35 17.43
N GLU A 57 -16.20 7.79 16.65
CA GLU A 57 -14.82 8.26 16.53
C GLU A 57 -14.36 8.13 15.07
N ILE A 58 -13.68 9.16 14.57
CA ILE A 58 -12.94 9.12 13.31
C ILE A 58 -11.46 9.28 13.64
N ARG A 59 -10.66 8.31 13.18
CA ARG A 59 -9.20 8.31 13.32
C ARG A 59 -8.60 8.99 12.09
N ILE A 60 -7.76 10.00 12.29
CA ILE A 60 -7.12 10.77 11.20
C ILE A 60 -5.61 10.67 11.26
N ALA A 61 -4.96 10.66 10.09
CA ALA A 61 -3.52 10.66 10.00
C ALA A 61 -2.91 12.00 10.48
N PRO A 62 -1.66 11.99 10.95
CA PRO A 62 -0.93 13.22 11.24
C PRO A 62 -0.83 14.11 10.00
N GLY A 63 -1.16 15.40 10.15
CA GLY A 63 -1.10 16.37 9.05
C GLY A 63 -2.38 16.46 8.20
N THR A 64 -3.42 15.68 8.52
CA THR A 64 -4.76 15.91 7.96
C THR A 64 -5.30 17.25 8.48
N VAL A 65 -5.59 18.16 7.56
CA VAL A 65 -6.30 19.42 7.81
C VAL A 65 -7.80 19.12 7.83
N VAL A 66 -8.48 19.44 8.92
CA VAL A 66 -9.93 19.31 9.02
C VAL A 66 -10.55 20.68 8.78
N THR A 67 -11.46 20.80 7.81
CA THR A 67 -12.12 22.09 7.56
C THR A 67 -13.01 22.48 8.73
N PRO A 68 -13.24 23.79 8.99
CA PRO A 68 -14.13 24.23 10.07
C PRO A 68 -15.53 23.62 9.96
N LEU A 69 -16.11 23.59 8.75
CA LEU A 69 -17.42 23.01 8.50
C LEU A 69 -17.47 21.50 8.78
N ALA A 70 -16.43 20.75 8.40
CA ALA A 70 -16.32 19.33 8.71
C ALA A 70 -16.24 19.10 10.23
N ARG A 71 -15.41 19.88 10.94
CA ARG A 71 -15.29 19.81 12.39
C ARG A 71 -16.63 20.09 13.08
N ASP A 72 -17.33 21.14 12.67
CA ASP A 72 -18.62 21.53 13.25
C ASP A 72 -19.72 20.52 12.96
N PHE A 73 -19.72 19.91 11.77
CA PHE A 73 -20.60 18.80 11.43
C PHE A 73 -20.34 17.58 12.32
N LEU A 74 -19.10 17.11 12.40
CA LEU A 74 -18.73 15.94 13.21
C LEU A 74 -19.06 16.14 14.69
N LYS A 75 -18.79 17.34 15.22
CA LYS A 75 -19.16 17.71 16.59
C LYS A 75 -20.67 17.65 16.82
N ARG A 76 -21.48 18.16 15.87
CA ARG A 76 -22.96 18.08 15.94
C ARG A 76 -23.48 16.64 15.89
N GLN A 77 -22.80 15.77 15.17
CA GLN A 77 -23.12 14.33 15.09
C GLN A 77 -22.57 13.52 16.28
N GLY A 78 -21.91 14.16 17.25
CA GLY A 78 -21.32 13.45 18.40
C GLY A 78 -20.11 12.59 18.05
N ILE A 79 -19.44 12.89 16.93
CA ILE A 79 -18.29 12.13 16.43
C ILE A 79 -16.99 12.82 16.87
N SER A 80 -16.17 12.10 17.61
CA SER A 80 -14.85 12.56 18.07
C SER A 80 -13.76 12.36 17.01
N LEU A 81 -12.75 13.24 16.99
CA LEU A 81 -11.59 13.14 16.11
C LEU A 81 -10.37 12.68 16.91
N LYS A 82 -9.69 11.63 16.45
CA LYS A 82 -8.45 11.12 17.06
C LYS A 82 -7.31 11.12 16.05
N VAL A 83 -6.29 11.93 16.29
CA VAL A 83 -5.05 11.86 15.50
C VAL A 83 -4.30 10.62 15.93
N VAL A 84 -3.99 9.73 14.98
CA VAL A 84 -3.23 8.50 15.25
C VAL A 84 -1.74 8.67 14.95
N SER A 85 -0.91 7.78 15.46
CA SER A 85 0.52 7.76 15.13
C SER A 85 0.78 7.37 13.66
N ARG A 86 1.90 7.79 13.07
CA ARG A 86 2.30 7.34 11.71
C ARG A 86 2.37 5.81 11.61
N SER A 87 2.86 5.15 12.65
CA SER A 87 2.88 3.68 12.77
C SER A 87 1.49 3.02 12.81
N GLU A 88 0.46 3.73 13.26
CA GLU A 88 -0.92 3.25 13.14
C GLU A 88 -1.48 3.45 11.73
N VAL A 89 -1.14 4.57 11.08
CA VAL A 89 -1.51 4.80 9.67
C VAL A 89 -0.91 3.70 8.79
N GLU A 90 0.37 3.36 8.98
CA GLU A 90 1.05 2.29 8.24
C GLU A 90 0.42 0.91 8.49
N ARG A 91 -0.02 0.62 9.72
CA ARG A 91 -0.69 -0.66 10.05
C ARG A 91 -2.07 -0.81 9.42
N VAL A 92 -2.75 0.30 9.12
CA VAL A 92 -4.09 0.31 8.52
C VAL A 92 -4.01 0.52 7.00
N ARG A 93 -2.86 0.94 6.48
CA ARG A 93 -2.63 1.12 5.05
C ARG A 93 -2.70 -0.24 4.36
N ASP A 94 -3.46 -0.30 3.26
CA ASP A 94 -3.43 -1.44 2.37
C ASP A 94 -2.03 -1.50 1.71
N PRO A 95 -1.25 -2.57 1.95
CA PRO A 95 0.07 -2.72 1.36
C PRO A 95 -0.01 -2.84 -0.18
N GLY A 96 -1.17 -3.23 -0.73
CA GLY A 96 -1.32 -3.54 -2.14
C GLY A 96 -0.65 -4.85 -2.54
N GLU A 97 -0.92 -5.29 -3.75
CA GLU A 97 -0.24 -6.41 -4.41
C GLU A 97 0.75 -5.84 -5.42
N TRP A 98 1.94 -6.46 -5.52
CA TRP A 98 3.03 -5.93 -6.35
C TRP A 98 3.57 -6.95 -7.33
N GLY A 99 3.61 -6.59 -8.60
CA GLY A 99 4.09 -7.42 -9.69
C GLY A 99 5.45 -6.95 -10.22
N LEU A 100 6.26 -7.89 -10.68
CA LEU A 100 7.48 -7.65 -11.43
C LEU A 100 7.38 -8.36 -12.78
N ALA A 101 7.37 -7.57 -13.85
CA ALA A 101 7.44 -8.05 -15.23
C ALA A 101 8.81 -7.72 -15.83
N ILE A 102 9.41 -8.69 -16.53
CA ILE A 102 10.73 -8.55 -17.15
C ILE A 102 10.62 -9.03 -18.60
N GLU A 103 10.74 -8.10 -19.55
CA GLU A 103 10.64 -8.41 -20.98
C GLU A 103 11.98 -8.90 -21.55
N SER A 104 13.09 -8.35 -21.09
CA SER A 104 14.44 -8.75 -21.51
C SER A 104 15.24 -9.28 -20.34
N ASP A 105 15.78 -10.49 -20.47
CA ASP A 105 16.62 -11.09 -19.44
C ASP A 105 18.09 -10.71 -19.63
N SER A 106 18.76 -10.35 -18.54
CA SER A 106 20.20 -10.09 -18.51
C SER A 106 20.74 -10.47 -17.13
N GLY A 107 22.03 -10.79 -17.02
CA GLY A 107 22.61 -11.17 -15.72
C GLY A 107 22.38 -10.13 -14.61
N LEU A 108 22.34 -8.85 -14.97
CA LEU A 108 21.99 -7.75 -14.05
C LEU A 108 20.52 -7.85 -13.59
N ILE A 109 19.60 -8.09 -14.53
CA ILE A 109 18.17 -8.22 -14.27
C ILE A 109 17.88 -9.48 -13.44
N SER A 110 18.52 -10.61 -13.73
CA SER A 110 18.35 -11.83 -12.94
C SER A 110 18.92 -11.67 -11.51
N ALA A 111 19.98 -10.88 -11.33
CA ALA A 111 20.50 -10.52 -10.01
C ALA A 111 19.55 -9.57 -9.25
N PHE A 112 18.99 -8.59 -9.95
CA PHE A 112 17.97 -7.69 -9.40
C PHE A 112 16.70 -8.45 -8.97
N ARG A 113 16.17 -9.32 -9.84
CA ARG A 113 15.00 -10.18 -9.58
C ARG A 113 15.16 -10.97 -8.28
N ARG A 114 16.29 -11.69 -8.13
CA ARG A 114 16.61 -12.41 -6.89
C ARG A 114 16.64 -11.49 -5.67
N SER A 115 17.33 -10.35 -5.79
CA SER A 115 17.41 -9.38 -4.70
C SER A 115 16.06 -8.75 -4.31
N LEU A 116 15.07 -8.74 -5.20
CA LEU A 116 13.75 -8.15 -4.94
C LEU A 116 12.80 -9.18 -4.31
N LEU A 117 12.88 -10.43 -4.75
CA LEU A 117 12.07 -11.55 -4.23
C LEU A 117 12.43 -11.95 -2.79
N ASP A 118 13.67 -11.71 -2.35
CA ASP A 118 14.11 -11.94 -0.96
C ASP A 118 13.62 -10.86 0.04
N GLY A 119 12.71 -9.98 -0.37
CA GLY A 119 12.19 -8.86 0.43
C GLY A 119 11.09 -9.25 1.44
N ALA A 120 10.83 -8.34 2.39
CA ALA A 120 9.78 -8.51 3.42
C ALA A 120 8.34 -8.44 2.90
N HIS A 121 8.14 -7.95 1.67
CA HIS A 121 6.84 -7.88 1.00
C HIS A 121 6.90 -8.66 -0.31
N PRO A 122 5.95 -9.58 -0.56
CA PRO A 122 6.02 -10.47 -1.70
C PRO A 122 5.84 -9.70 -3.01
N TRP A 123 6.77 -9.91 -3.93
CA TRP A 123 6.63 -9.55 -5.33
C TRP A 123 6.14 -10.77 -6.09
N HIS A 124 5.13 -10.58 -6.92
CA HIS A 124 4.63 -11.59 -7.84
C HIS A 124 5.35 -11.48 -9.17
N GLU A 125 5.78 -12.60 -9.71
CA GLU A 125 6.28 -12.63 -11.07
C GLU A 125 5.10 -12.52 -12.03
N VAL A 126 5.17 -11.55 -12.92
CA VAL A 126 4.21 -11.32 -13.99
C VAL A 126 4.90 -11.65 -15.31
N GLU A 127 4.12 -12.12 -16.28
CA GLU A 127 4.64 -12.37 -17.62
C GLU A 127 5.30 -11.10 -18.20
N GLY A 128 6.40 -11.32 -18.93
CA GLY A 128 7.32 -10.29 -19.38
C GLY A 128 6.84 -9.50 -20.59
N SER A 129 5.70 -8.81 -20.49
CA SER A 129 5.20 -7.91 -21.54
C SER A 129 4.43 -6.72 -20.95
N ALA A 130 4.31 -5.65 -21.74
CA ALA A 130 3.53 -4.49 -21.34
C ALA A 130 2.04 -4.82 -21.19
N GLU A 131 1.52 -5.66 -22.07
CA GLU A 131 0.13 -6.16 -22.05
C GLU A 131 -0.15 -6.99 -20.81
N ALA A 132 0.69 -7.98 -20.49
CA ALA A 132 0.48 -8.81 -19.31
C ALA A 132 0.63 -8.01 -18.01
N ALA A 133 1.54 -7.04 -17.97
CA ALA A 133 1.67 -6.11 -16.86
C ALA A 133 0.41 -5.26 -16.68
N ALA A 134 -0.17 -4.76 -17.79
CA ALA A 134 -1.40 -3.99 -17.77
C ALA A 134 -2.61 -4.84 -17.32
N ASP A 135 -2.75 -6.05 -17.87
CA ASP A 135 -3.81 -7.00 -17.52
C ASP A 135 -3.76 -7.38 -16.04
N TRP A 136 -2.56 -7.65 -15.51
CA TRP A 136 -2.39 -7.95 -14.10
C TRP A 136 -2.81 -6.78 -13.19
N VAL A 137 -2.52 -5.54 -13.59
CA VAL A 137 -2.90 -4.33 -12.84
C VAL A 137 -4.42 -4.17 -12.76
N ILE A 138 -5.16 -4.49 -13.82
CA ILE A 138 -6.62 -4.32 -13.85
C ILE A 138 -7.40 -5.49 -13.24
N ASP A 139 -6.77 -6.66 -13.11
CA ASP A 139 -7.41 -7.87 -12.58
C ASP A 139 -7.81 -7.73 -11.09
N SER A 140 -7.19 -6.84 -10.32
CA SER A 140 -7.62 -6.52 -8.95
C SER A 140 -7.26 -5.09 -8.54
N PRO A 141 -8.13 -4.39 -7.78
CA PRO A 141 -7.80 -3.08 -7.23
C PRO A 141 -6.59 -3.15 -6.28
N GLY A 142 -5.81 -2.07 -6.23
CA GLY A 142 -4.65 -1.97 -5.33
C GLY A 142 -3.40 -2.70 -5.82
N ARG A 143 -3.38 -3.12 -7.08
CA ARG A 143 -2.23 -3.70 -7.75
C ARG A 143 -1.30 -2.66 -8.39
N GLY A 144 0.00 -2.86 -8.25
CA GLY A 144 1.03 -2.10 -8.96
C GLY A 144 2.11 -2.99 -9.57
N VAL A 145 2.57 -2.67 -10.80
CA VAL A 145 3.62 -3.45 -11.49
C VAL A 145 4.83 -2.61 -11.79
N VAL A 146 6.02 -3.18 -11.60
CA VAL A 146 7.26 -2.70 -12.21
C VAL A 146 7.52 -3.54 -13.46
N LEU A 147 7.62 -2.89 -14.61
CA LEU A 147 8.01 -3.50 -15.87
C LEU A 147 9.43 -3.06 -16.24
N LEU A 148 10.32 -4.03 -16.42
CA LEU A 148 11.66 -3.82 -16.97
C LEU A 148 11.66 -4.14 -18.47
N THR A 149 11.91 -3.13 -19.29
CA THR A 149 11.92 -3.23 -20.76
C THR A 149 12.93 -2.26 -21.37
N ASP A 150 13.49 -2.61 -22.53
CA ASP A 150 14.29 -1.71 -23.37
C ASP A 150 13.41 -0.75 -24.20
N GLN A 151 12.11 -1.06 -24.37
CA GLN A 151 11.14 -0.26 -25.14
C GLN A 151 10.21 0.53 -24.23
N ALA A 152 10.76 1.28 -23.27
CA ALA A 152 9.99 1.94 -22.22
C ALA A 152 8.86 2.86 -22.75
N SER A 153 9.14 3.65 -23.80
CA SER A 153 8.15 4.53 -24.42
C SER A 153 6.97 3.76 -25.03
N VAL A 154 7.25 2.62 -25.66
CA VAL A 154 6.23 1.76 -26.28
C VAL A 154 5.39 1.09 -25.20
N ALA A 155 6.02 0.56 -24.16
CA ALA A 155 5.33 -0.06 -23.03
C ALA A 155 4.40 0.92 -22.30
N VAL A 156 4.83 2.17 -22.09
CA VAL A 156 3.96 3.22 -21.52
C VAL A 156 2.78 3.51 -22.44
N TRP A 157 3.02 3.66 -23.75
CA TRP A 157 1.96 3.91 -24.71
C TRP A 157 0.93 2.77 -24.71
N LEU A 158 1.38 1.51 -24.75
CA LEU A 158 0.52 0.32 -24.69
C LEU A 158 -0.27 0.28 -23.38
N GLY A 159 0.41 0.45 -22.24
CA GLY A 159 -0.24 0.43 -20.92
C GLY A 159 -1.32 1.49 -20.78
N CYS A 160 -1.06 2.72 -21.22
CA CYS A 160 -2.04 3.81 -21.16
C CYS A 160 -3.27 3.62 -22.06
N ARG A 161 -3.27 2.64 -22.98
CA ARG A 161 -4.46 2.29 -23.77
C ARG A 161 -5.44 1.42 -23.01
N VAL A 162 -5.02 0.79 -21.91
CA VAL A 162 -5.86 -0.07 -21.09
C VAL A 162 -6.59 0.80 -20.05
N PRO A 163 -7.94 0.84 -20.06
CA PRO A 163 -8.69 1.60 -19.08
C PRO A 163 -8.34 1.20 -17.64
N GLY A 164 -8.03 2.19 -16.80
CA GLY A 164 -7.63 1.96 -15.40
C GLY A 164 -6.12 1.83 -15.17
N VAL A 165 -5.33 1.65 -16.23
CA VAL A 165 -3.86 1.68 -16.15
C VAL A 165 -3.36 3.10 -16.28
N ARG A 166 -2.44 3.47 -15.40
CA ARG A 166 -1.72 4.74 -15.35
C ARG A 166 -0.25 4.39 -15.37
N ALA A 167 0.31 4.37 -16.58
CA ALA A 167 1.69 4.00 -16.82
C ALA A 167 2.61 5.22 -16.81
N ALA A 168 3.82 5.08 -16.27
CA ALA A 168 4.83 6.11 -16.36
C ALA A 168 6.23 5.50 -16.51
N GLN A 169 7.01 6.05 -17.43
CA GLN A 169 8.44 5.80 -17.51
C GLN A 169 9.16 6.63 -16.44
N VAL A 170 10.09 6.01 -15.73
CA VAL A 170 10.89 6.66 -14.69
C VAL A 170 12.37 6.35 -14.84
N GLY A 171 13.22 7.33 -14.50
CA GLY A 171 14.67 7.22 -14.61
C GLY A 171 15.40 7.15 -13.26
N ASP A 172 14.77 7.65 -12.21
CA ASP A 172 15.35 7.83 -10.88
C ASP A 172 14.29 7.76 -9.77
N VAL A 173 14.71 7.78 -8.52
CA VAL A 173 13.81 7.69 -7.36
C VAL A 173 12.86 8.90 -7.24
N ASP A 174 13.32 10.10 -7.58
CA ASP A 174 12.50 11.31 -7.47
C ASP A 174 11.36 11.31 -8.50
N SER A 175 11.61 10.78 -9.70
CA SER A 175 10.61 10.59 -10.75
C SER A 175 9.56 9.56 -10.36
N VAL A 176 9.94 8.52 -9.58
CA VAL A 176 9.00 7.56 -8.98
C VAL A 176 8.06 8.28 -8.01
N ASP A 177 8.59 9.06 -7.07
CA ASP A 177 7.76 9.81 -6.09
C ASP A 177 6.78 10.75 -6.80
N ARG A 178 7.27 11.50 -7.80
CA ARG A 178 6.42 12.38 -8.62
C ARG A 178 5.32 11.62 -9.34
N ALA A 179 5.64 10.48 -9.98
CA ALA A 179 4.66 9.67 -10.70
C ALA A 179 3.59 9.11 -9.75
N ILE A 180 3.96 8.65 -8.57
CA ILE A 180 3.02 8.20 -7.54
C ILE A 180 2.12 9.36 -7.10
N ARG A 181 2.72 10.51 -6.79
CA ARG A 181 2.02 11.64 -6.19
C ARG A 181 1.01 12.30 -7.12
N TRP A 182 1.37 12.44 -8.39
CA TRP A 182 0.60 13.22 -9.36
C TRP A 182 -0.21 12.37 -10.33
N LEU A 183 0.29 11.19 -10.70
CA LEU A 183 -0.42 10.30 -11.63
C LEU A 183 -1.14 9.16 -10.90
N GLY A 184 -0.83 8.91 -9.62
CA GLY A 184 -1.29 7.69 -8.94
C GLY A 184 -0.87 6.45 -9.72
N VAL A 185 0.36 6.46 -10.27
CA VAL A 185 0.88 5.44 -11.18
C VAL A 185 0.65 4.04 -10.60
N ASN A 186 0.18 3.11 -11.44
CA ASN A 186 0.04 1.69 -11.09
C ASN A 186 0.84 0.77 -12.03
N LEU A 187 1.40 1.31 -13.12
CA LEU A 187 2.39 0.63 -13.96
C LEU A 187 3.64 1.49 -14.07
N LEU A 188 4.71 1.07 -13.39
CA LEU A 188 6.01 1.73 -13.41
C LEU A 188 6.90 1.06 -14.46
N VAL A 189 7.25 1.80 -15.52
CA VAL A 189 8.11 1.29 -16.59
C VAL A 189 9.53 1.80 -16.39
N VAL A 190 10.50 0.89 -16.35
CA VAL A 190 11.91 1.21 -16.11
C VAL A 190 12.76 0.62 -17.20
N GLU A 191 13.57 1.47 -17.83
CA GLU A 191 14.62 1.01 -18.73
C GLU A 191 15.86 0.60 -17.92
N PRO A 192 16.28 -0.68 -17.93
CA PRO A 192 17.36 -1.15 -17.07
C PRO A 192 18.75 -0.70 -17.54
N ALA A 193 18.90 -0.33 -18.83
CA ALA A 193 20.18 0.10 -19.39
C ALA A 193 20.77 1.30 -18.62
N GLY A 194 22.06 1.20 -18.28
CA GLY A 194 22.79 2.22 -17.54
C GLY A 194 22.42 2.34 -16.04
N LYS A 195 21.53 1.51 -15.51
CA LYS A 195 21.13 1.54 -14.09
C LYS A 195 21.79 0.44 -13.29
N SER A 196 22.15 0.75 -12.05
CA SER A 196 22.66 -0.25 -11.11
C SER A 196 21.52 -1.05 -10.48
N ILE A 197 21.82 -2.27 -10.00
CA ILE A 197 20.86 -3.10 -9.25
C ILE A 197 20.32 -2.34 -8.02
N SER A 198 21.18 -1.59 -7.33
CA SER A 198 20.80 -0.78 -6.17
C SER A 198 19.75 0.27 -6.54
N LEU A 199 19.94 0.97 -7.67
CA LEU A 199 19.00 2.00 -8.12
C LEU A 199 17.66 1.38 -8.50
N LEU A 200 17.66 0.30 -9.27
CA LEU A 200 16.44 -0.44 -9.62
C LEU A 200 15.67 -0.87 -8.36
N LYS A 201 16.39 -1.41 -7.36
CA LYS A 201 15.81 -1.82 -6.08
C LYS A 201 15.21 -0.64 -5.31
N GLN A 202 15.91 0.49 -5.26
CA GLN A 202 15.40 1.68 -4.59
C GLN A 202 14.11 2.19 -5.27
N MET A 203 14.08 2.26 -6.59
CA MET A 203 12.90 2.66 -7.36
C MET A 203 11.71 1.72 -7.08
N SER A 204 11.91 0.40 -7.17
CA SER A 204 10.86 -0.59 -6.89
C SER A 204 10.35 -0.54 -5.45
N LEU A 205 11.25 -0.39 -4.47
CA LEU A 205 10.87 -0.31 -3.06
C LEU A 205 10.14 0.99 -2.72
N VAL A 206 10.54 2.12 -3.32
CA VAL A 206 9.83 3.40 -3.14
C VAL A 206 8.42 3.29 -3.71
N PHE A 207 8.27 2.65 -4.87
CA PHE A 207 6.97 2.39 -5.45
C PHE A 207 6.10 1.50 -4.55
N GLN A 208 6.64 0.37 -4.08
CA GLN A 208 5.94 -0.54 -3.18
C GLN A 208 5.54 0.11 -1.84
N ARG A 209 6.43 0.93 -1.26
CA ARG A 209 6.18 1.63 0.02
C ARG A 209 5.11 2.72 -0.07
N ALA A 210 4.73 3.12 -1.29
CA ALA A 210 3.57 3.97 -1.48
C ALA A 210 2.23 3.23 -1.28
N GLY A 211 2.25 1.91 -1.03
CA GLY A 211 1.06 1.10 -0.79
C GLY A 211 0.15 1.02 -2.02
N ALA A 212 -1.02 0.40 -1.85
CA ALA A 212 -1.98 0.18 -2.94
C ALA A 212 -2.15 1.43 -3.83
N PRO A 213 -1.88 1.35 -5.15
CA PRO A 213 -2.07 2.46 -6.07
C PRO A 213 -3.52 2.96 -6.03
N ARG A 214 -3.68 4.27 -5.86
CA ARG A 214 -5.01 4.89 -5.69
C ARG A 214 -5.59 5.26 -7.05
N THR A 215 -6.90 5.09 -7.19
CA THR A 215 -7.65 5.60 -8.35
C THR A 215 -7.71 7.13 -8.33
N VAL A 216 -8.03 7.74 -9.48
CA VAL A 216 -8.12 9.20 -9.65
C VAL A 216 -9.17 9.81 -8.73
N GLU A 217 -10.27 9.11 -8.45
CA GLU A 217 -11.28 9.52 -7.45
C GLU A 217 -10.68 9.72 -6.04
N GLY A 218 -9.59 9.00 -5.71
CA GLY A 218 -8.82 9.19 -4.47
C GLY A 218 -7.73 10.29 -4.54
N LEU A 219 -7.52 10.90 -5.72
CA LEU A 219 -6.59 12.01 -5.96
C LEU A 219 -7.30 13.37 -6.09
N GLU A 220 -8.61 13.38 -6.42
CA GLU A 220 -9.42 14.59 -6.61
C GLU A 220 -9.53 15.51 -5.36
N GLY A 221 -9.10 15.05 -4.18
CA GLY A 221 -8.97 15.89 -2.98
C GLY A 221 -7.71 16.78 -2.93
N ARG A 222 -6.94 16.92 -4.03
CA ARG A 222 -5.60 17.57 -4.03
C ARG A 222 -5.39 18.72 -5.02
N VAL A 223 -6.39 19.11 -5.82
CA VAL A 223 -6.29 20.28 -6.71
C VAL A 223 -6.94 21.48 -6.05
#